data_AF-A0A445FLH6-F1
#
_entry.id   AF-A0A445FLH6-F1
#
_cell.length_a   1.000
_cell.length_b   1.000
_cell.length_c   1.000
_cell.angle_alpha   90.00
_cell.angle_beta   90.00
_cell.angle_gamma   90.00
#
_symmetry.space_group_name_H-M   'P 1'
#
loop_
_entity.id
_entity.type
_entity.pdbx_description
1 polymer ?
#
loop_
_entity_poly.entity_id
_entity_poly.type
_entity_poly.pdbx_seq_one_letter_code
_entity_poly.pdbx_strand_id
1 'polypeptide(L)'
;MEGFGNAYPSYVPSELVSCSSKGRNVTYHCYLMELEQHYEYQVSVNDIVLAIRSELDSEIVDTLSGTSFDVKRGKLLVNLRHLEPIQLSPEKVQSCRRFQTTLFRILLNRDVTKLTSVSDDFSLGDNPEIDFLLLPATVKHQRPSNSIIDWKPVLSVPFSSESTCDCKDHACNVRIRNDSVCSCKLENCVVYTPHNGSIYIIYTTDGTKKLNGNSTLNQGLKGITTYKEHFKKRHGIELGFEHQSLLHGRNLFKVENYLLKTRQKTEKGKNMSSVDLPPEVCSVIMSPISIGTIYSFSFIPSIMHWLEGLLVAFNLKRMLLDHFTPNDIPISKVLQAITAKGCEEAYDYDYLETLGDSYLKYIVSQQLFKTNQNDREGALSDKRKNIISNDVLFKYGCTRPLPGFIRKDKFDPKQWDVPGDKSNSILLLKQKLDSSRTRVYVRKTREIDLGIIADVVEALIGAFISTEDEKAALSFINWIGINVDTNIMPYENERHISIIAPEELVKAKLLKSRLNYSFKDPYLLVEALTHSSGKRPEIRTCYEVLS
;
A
#
# COMPACT_ATOMS: atom_id res chain seq x y z
N MET A 1 -1.89 34.15 -17.33
CA MET A 1 -1.38 33.11 -16.42
C MET A 1 -2.49 32.81 -15.43
N GLU A 2 -3.40 31.92 -15.78
CA GLU A 2 -4.29 31.32 -14.78
C GLU A 2 -3.44 30.33 -13.99
N GLY A 3 -3.28 30.58 -12.70
CA GLY A 3 -2.49 29.72 -11.83
C GLY A 3 -3.18 28.37 -11.72
N PHE A 4 -2.53 27.30 -12.19
CA PHE A 4 -2.89 25.96 -11.76
C PHE A 4 -2.78 25.94 -10.24
N GLY A 5 -3.91 25.79 -9.54
CA GLY A 5 -3.88 25.60 -8.10
C GLY A 5 -3.13 24.31 -7.78
N ASN A 6 -2.37 24.29 -6.70
CA ASN A 6 -1.59 23.11 -6.31
C ASN A 6 -2.44 21.95 -5.74
N ALA A 7 -3.76 22.11 -5.68
CA ALA A 7 -4.68 21.14 -5.09
C ALA A 7 -5.17 20.11 -6.11
N TYR A 8 -4.74 18.86 -5.93
CA TYR A 8 -5.08 17.73 -6.79
C TYR A 8 -5.87 16.66 -6.02
N PRO A 9 -6.72 15.87 -6.69
CA PRO A 9 -7.41 14.76 -6.04
C PRO A 9 -6.42 13.67 -5.59
N SER A 10 -6.85 12.81 -4.67
CA SER A 10 -6.24 11.52 -4.37
C SER A 10 -7.24 10.44 -4.76
N TYR A 11 -6.87 9.57 -5.70
CA TYR A 11 -7.77 8.54 -6.20
C TYR A 11 -7.84 7.32 -5.30
N VAL A 12 -9.01 6.68 -5.32
CA VAL A 12 -9.31 5.38 -4.73
C VAL A 12 -9.86 4.48 -5.82
N PRO A 13 -9.34 3.24 -5.93
CA PRO A 13 -9.80 2.28 -6.93
C PRO A 13 -11.26 1.89 -6.69
N SER A 14 -12.04 1.75 -7.76
CA SER A 14 -13.45 1.37 -7.63
C SER A 14 -13.65 -0.06 -7.13
N GLU A 15 -12.64 -0.90 -7.22
CA GLU A 15 -12.62 -2.28 -6.72
C GLU A 15 -12.78 -2.35 -5.18
N LEU A 16 -12.40 -1.27 -4.48
CA LEU A 16 -12.55 -1.15 -3.02
C LEU A 16 -13.77 -0.32 -2.62
N VAL A 17 -14.53 0.23 -3.57
CA VAL A 17 -15.64 1.15 -3.32
C VAL A 17 -16.94 0.57 -3.85
N SER A 18 -17.99 0.62 -3.03
CA SER A 18 -19.33 0.19 -3.45
C SER A 18 -20.39 1.20 -3.04
N CYS A 19 -21.51 1.16 -3.76
CA CYS A 19 -22.75 1.84 -3.38
C CYS A 19 -23.77 0.77 -3.01
N SER A 20 -24.54 1.01 -1.95
CA SER A 20 -25.60 0.09 -1.52
C SER A 20 -26.71 -0.06 -2.56
N SER A 21 -27.29 -1.26 -2.62
CA SER A 21 -28.66 -1.45 -3.10
C SER A 21 -29.47 -2.01 -1.92
N LYS A 22 -30.34 -1.19 -1.33
CA LYS A 22 -31.10 -1.58 -0.14
C LYS A 22 -31.94 -2.84 -0.41
N GLY A 23 -31.88 -3.80 0.51
CA GLY A 23 -32.81 -4.94 0.59
C GLY A 23 -32.45 -6.18 -0.23
N ARG A 24 -31.23 -6.31 -0.78
CA ARG A 24 -30.78 -7.52 -1.49
C ARG A 24 -29.56 -8.16 -0.83
N ASN A 25 -29.41 -9.47 -1.04
CA ASN A 25 -28.17 -10.15 -0.69
C ASN A 25 -27.00 -9.55 -1.48
N VAL A 26 -25.87 -9.41 -0.80
CA VAL A 26 -24.67 -8.75 -1.28
C VAL A 26 -23.65 -9.82 -1.66
N THR A 27 -23.29 -9.89 -2.94
CA THR A 27 -22.24 -10.79 -3.41
C THR A 27 -20.85 -10.21 -3.13
N TYR A 28 -19.96 -11.01 -2.57
CA TYR A 28 -18.55 -10.70 -2.38
C TYR A 28 -17.68 -11.75 -3.07
N HIS A 29 -16.71 -11.28 -3.85
CA HIS A 29 -15.61 -12.10 -4.37
C HIS A 29 -14.58 -12.28 -3.25
N CYS A 30 -14.23 -13.54 -2.97
CA CYS A 30 -13.43 -13.88 -1.80
C CYS A 30 -12.01 -14.28 -2.21
N TYR A 31 -11.05 -13.85 -1.40
CA TYR A 31 -9.64 -14.19 -1.56
C TYR A 31 -9.06 -14.59 -0.21
N LEU A 32 -8.34 -15.70 -0.16
CA LEU A 32 -7.58 -16.11 1.02
C LEU A 32 -6.21 -15.45 0.99
N MET A 33 -5.95 -14.56 1.95
CA MET A 33 -4.62 -14.06 2.27
C MET A 33 -3.92 -15.07 3.17
N GLU A 34 -3.07 -15.88 2.57
CA GLU A 34 -2.23 -16.83 3.28
C GLU A 34 -1.00 -16.10 3.84
N LEU A 35 -0.87 -16.11 5.16
CA LEU A 35 0.20 -15.41 5.86
C LEU A 35 1.27 -16.44 6.27
N GLU A 36 2.49 -16.23 5.80
CA GLU A 36 3.62 -17.11 6.11
C GLU A 36 4.70 -16.35 6.86
N GLN A 37 4.88 -16.72 8.14
CA GLN A 37 5.90 -16.13 8.99
C GLN A 37 7.25 -16.83 8.80
N HIS A 38 8.27 -16.09 8.38
CA HIS A 38 9.66 -16.55 8.29
C HIS A 38 10.48 -16.02 9.47
N TYR A 39 10.00 -16.29 10.69
CA TYR A 39 10.66 -15.96 11.95
C TYR A 39 10.04 -16.74 13.11
N GLU A 40 10.82 -16.93 14.18
CA GLU A 40 10.34 -17.57 15.40
C GLU A 40 9.63 -16.57 16.33
N TYR A 41 8.41 -16.91 16.71
CA TYR A 41 7.62 -16.14 17.67
C TYR A 41 6.61 -17.04 18.38
N GLN A 42 6.26 -16.68 19.62
CA GLN A 42 5.32 -17.46 20.45
C GLN A 42 3.89 -17.51 19.90
N VAL A 43 3.53 -16.56 19.02
CA VAL A 43 2.20 -16.47 18.42
C VAL A 43 2.33 -16.67 16.93
N SER A 44 1.58 -17.62 16.38
CA SER A 44 1.53 -17.86 14.95
C SER A 44 0.53 -16.94 14.25
N VAL A 45 0.82 -16.56 13.02
CA VAL A 45 -0.13 -15.92 12.11
C VAL A 45 -1.19 -16.92 11.63
N ASN A 46 -2.39 -16.41 11.38
CA ASN A 46 -3.55 -17.07 10.84
C ASN A 46 -3.91 -16.39 9.52
N ASP A 47 -4.37 -17.17 8.55
CA ASP A 47 -4.82 -16.62 7.28
C ASP A 47 -6.09 -15.78 7.46
N ILE A 48 -6.32 -14.88 6.50
CA ILE A 48 -7.44 -13.93 6.53
C ILE A 48 -8.18 -13.99 5.20
N VAL A 49 -9.50 -13.93 5.23
CA VAL A 49 -10.32 -13.84 4.03
C VAL A 49 -10.59 -12.36 3.74
N LEU A 50 -10.15 -11.91 2.56
CA LEU A 50 -10.54 -10.64 1.95
C LEU A 50 -11.78 -10.87 1.09
N ALA A 51 -12.87 -10.17 1.40
CA ALA A 51 -14.10 -10.19 0.62
C ALA A 51 -14.36 -8.79 0.05
N ILE A 52 -14.36 -8.67 -1.28
CA ILE A 52 -14.52 -7.41 -2.02
C ILE A 52 -15.69 -7.50 -3.01
N ARG A 53 -16.16 -6.36 -3.50
CA ARG A 53 -17.39 -6.25 -4.30
C ARG A 53 -17.17 -6.46 -5.80
N SER A 54 -15.92 -6.47 -6.24
CA SER A 54 -15.52 -6.68 -7.63
C SER A 54 -14.40 -7.70 -7.69
N GLU A 55 -14.36 -8.50 -8.74
CA GLU A 55 -13.28 -9.46 -8.95
C GLU A 55 -11.97 -8.74 -9.25
N LEU A 56 -10.88 -9.14 -8.59
CA LEU A 56 -9.52 -8.71 -8.90
C LEU A 56 -9.04 -9.38 -10.18
N ASP A 57 -8.34 -8.59 -11.00
CA ASP A 57 -7.60 -9.09 -12.15
C ASP A 57 -6.49 -10.07 -11.70
N SER A 58 -6.21 -11.11 -12.50
CA SER A 58 -5.17 -12.09 -12.21
C SER A 58 -3.80 -11.44 -11.99
N GLU A 59 -3.47 -10.37 -12.72
CA GLU A 59 -2.17 -9.69 -12.56
C GLU A 59 -2.05 -9.06 -11.16
N ILE A 60 -3.14 -8.58 -10.57
CA ILE A 60 -3.17 -8.07 -9.19
C ILE A 60 -2.94 -9.21 -8.19
N VAL A 61 -3.62 -10.33 -8.40
CA VAL A 61 -3.51 -11.52 -7.53
C VAL A 61 -2.09 -12.06 -7.55
N ASP A 62 -1.49 -12.16 -8.75
CA ASP A 62 -0.13 -12.66 -8.96
C ASP A 62 0.91 -11.69 -8.39
N THR A 63 0.71 -10.37 -8.55
CA THR A 63 1.64 -9.37 -8.01
C THR A 63 1.59 -9.30 -6.49
N LEU A 64 0.41 -9.41 -5.88
CA LEU A 64 0.30 -9.45 -4.42
C LEU A 64 0.87 -10.75 -3.86
N SER A 65 0.66 -11.87 -4.55
CA SER A 65 1.19 -13.17 -4.17
C SER A 65 2.71 -13.19 -4.23
N GLY A 66 3.36 -13.59 -3.13
CA GLY A 66 4.82 -13.54 -3.02
C GLY A 66 5.36 -12.18 -2.54
N THR A 67 4.49 -11.20 -2.22
CA THR A 67 4.93 -9.95 -1.60
C THR A 67 5.43 -10.22 -0.18
N SER A 68 6.65 -9.78 0.12
CA SER A 68 7.28 -9.93 1.43
C SER A 68 7.33 -8.59 2.18
N PHE A 69 6.87 -8.60 3.42
CA PHE A 69 6.91 -7.47 4.34
C PHE A 69 8.00 -7.66 5.39
N ASP A 70 8.90 -6.68 5.53
CA ASP A 70 9.93 -6.68 6.56
C ASP A 70 9.31 -6.24 7.90
N VAL A 71 9.12 -7.21 8.80
CA VAL A 71 8.65 -6.99 10.16
C VAL A 71 9.83 -7.01 11.13
N LYS A 72 9.69 -6.47 12.34
CA LYS A 72 10.80 -6.39 13.32
C LYS A 72 11.53 -7.71 13.61
N ARG A 73 10.84 -8.83 13.45
CA ARG A 73 11.32 -10.18 13.82
C ARG A 73 11.84 -10.97 12.63
N GLY A 74 11.64 -10.51 11.40
CA GLY A 74 11.98 -11.24 10.17
C GLY A 74 11.06 -10.84 9.03
N LYS A 75 10.66 -11.81 8.20
CA LYS A 75 9.82 -11.55 7.03
C LYS A 75 8.44 -12.19 7.18
N LEU A 76 7.41 -11.47 6.73
CA LEU A 76 6.06 -11.99 6.56
C LEU A 76 5.76 -12.04 5.05
N LEU A 77 5.52 -13.24 4.52
CA LEU A 77 5.11 -13.42 3.13
C LEU A 77 3.58 -13.46 3.06
N VAL A 78 3.02 -12.82 2.03
CA VAL A 78 1.58 -12.82 1.76
C VAL A 78 1.34 -13.47 0.41
N ASN A 79 0.50 -14.50 0.39
CA ASN A 79 0.00 -15.12 -0.83
C ASN A 79 -1.51 -14.91 -0.93
N LEU A 80 -2.03 -14.69 -2.14
CA LEU A 80 -3.44 -14.45 -2.37
C LEU A 80 -4.02 -15.56 -3.25
N ARG A 81 -5.03 -16.26 -2.74
CA ARG A 81 -5.71 -17.34 -3.48
C ARG A 81 -7.19 -17.02 -3.66
N HIS A 82 -7.68 -17.06 -4.90
CA HIS A 82 -9.11 -16.89 -5.19
C HIS A 82 -9.95 -18.00 -4.54
N LEU A 83 -11.11 -17.62 -4.00
CA LEU A 83 -12.10 -18.50 -3.40
C LEU A 83 -13.46 -18.30 -4.07
N GLU A 84 -14.37 -19.26 -3.87
CA GLU A 84 -15.75 -19.12 -4.33
C GLU A 84 -16.42 -17.85 -3.76
N PRO A 85 -17.15 -17.07 -4.59
CA PRO A 85 -17.91 -15.92 -4.12
C PRO A 85 -18.96 -16.31 -3.08
N ILE A 86 -19.20 -15.40 -2.14
CA ILE A 86 -20.22 -15.59 -1.09
C ILE A 86 -21.34 -14.56 -1.26
N GLN A 87 -22.57 -14.98 -0.93
CA GLN A 87 -23.70 -14.06 -0.80
C GLN A 87 -24.04 -13.88 0.68
N LEU A 88 -24.06 -12.63 1.13
CA LEU A 88 -24.36 -12.27 2.52
C LEU A 88 -25.67 -11.48 2.59
N SER A 89 -26.49 -11.82 3.59
CA SER A 89 -27.65 -10.99 3.95
C SER A 89 -27.17 -9.67 4.58
N PRO A 90 -27.99 -8.60 4.55
CA PRO A 90 -27.64 -7.33 5.18
C PRO A 90 -27.25 -7.46 6.66
N GLU A 91 -27.90 -8.34 7.42
CA GLU A 91 -27.60 -8.62 8.83
C GLU A 91 -26.21 -9.27 9.02
N LYS A 92 -25.83 -10.18 8.11
CA LYS A 92 -24.49 -10.78 8.11
C LYS A 92 -23.42 -9.76 7.76
N VAL A 93 -23.67 -8.90 6.77
CA VAL A 93 -22.77 -7.79 6.42
C VAL A 93 -22.58 -6.85 7.61
N GLN A 94 -23.65 -6.51 8.32
CA GLN A 94 -23.60 -5.71 9.55
C GLN A 94 -22.75 -6.38 10.63
N SER A 95 -22.88 -7.70 10.82
CA SER A 95 -22.07 -8.46 11.77
C SER A 95 -20.57 -8.43 11.39
N CYS A 96 -20.25 -8.63 10.11
CA CYS A 96 -18.89 -8.52 9.60
C CYS A 96 -18.28 -7.12 9.81
N ARG A 97 -19.03 -6.07 9.47
CA ARG A 97 -18.61 -4.67 9.63
C ARG A 97 -18.41 -4.32 11.11
N ARG A 98 -19.30 -4.77 11.98
CA ARG A 98 -19.17 -4.59 13.43
C ARG A 98 -17.92 -5.27 13.97
N PHE A 99 -17.67 -6.52 13.58
CA PHE A 99 -16.46 -7.25 13.96
C PHE A 99 -15.18 -6.51 13.55
N GLN A 100 -15.02 -6.20 12.26
CA GLN A 100 -13.80 -5.57 11.76
C GLN A 100 -13.58 -4.19 12.36
N THR A 101 -14.63 -3.37 12.46
CA THR A 101 -14.55 -2.01 13.00
C THR A 101 -14.14 -2.04 14.47
N THR A 102 -14.73 -2.94 15.25
CA THR A 102 -14.39 -3.12 16.66
C THR A 102 -12.93 -3.56 16.82
N LEU A 103 -12.50 -4.57 16.05
CA LEU A 103 -11.13 -5.09 16.12
C LEU A 103 -10.09 -4.03 15.75
N PHE A 104 -10.29 -3.29 14.66
CA PHE A 104 -9.34 -2.25 14.25
C PHE A 104 -9.38 -1.02 15.16
N ARG A 105 -10.53 -0.62 15.71
CA ARG A 105 -10.58 0.44 16.74
C ARG A 105 -9.76 0.06 17.97
N ILE A 106 -9.84 -1.20 18.39
CA ILE A 106 -9.03 -1.73 19.50
C ILE A 106 -7.54 -1.67 19.15
N LEU A 107 -7.15 -2.15 17.96
CA LEU A 107 -5.75 -2.21 17.53
C LEU A 107 -5.13 -0.81 17.29
N LEU A 108 -5.88 0.12 16.72
CA LEU A 108 -5.39 1.44 16.26
C LEU A 108 -5.59 2.54 17.30
N ASN A 109 -6.81 2.67 17.84
CA ASN A 109 -7.21 3.85 18.60
C ASN A 109 -7.11 3.67 20.12
N ARG A 110 -7.05 2.42 20.63
CA ARG A 110 -6.88 2.03 22.05
C ARG A 110 -7.83 2.70 23.08
N ASP A 111 -8.72 3.57 22.64
CA ASP A 111 -9.64 4.34 23.45
C ASP A 111 -11.05 3.76 23.33
N VAL A 112 -11.51 3.18 24.44
CA VAL A 112 -12.81 2.50 24.52
C VAL A 112 -13.96 3.51 24.57
N THR A 113 -13.71 4.77 24.91
CA THR A 113 -14.77 5.80 24.94
C THR A 113 -15.33 6.08 23.54
N LYS A 114 -14.52 5.87 22.50
CA LYS A 114 -14.94 5.96 21.09
C LYS A 114 -15.69 4.72 20.58
N LEU A 115 -15.68 3.61 21.32
CA LEU A 115 -16.46 2.41 20.97
C LEU A 115 -17.95 2.59 21.31
N THR A 116 -18.28 3.41 22.32
CA THR A 116 -19.66 3.65 22.78
C THR A 116 -20.29 4.94 22.26
N SER A 117 -19.50 5.88 21.74
CA SER A 117 -19.97 7.22 21.34
C SER A 117 -20.41 7.36 19.88
N VAL A 118 -20.24 6.32 19.06
CA VAL A 118 -20.53 6.38 17.62
C VAL A 118 -21.80 5.59 17.37
N SER A 119 -22.79 6.22 16.74
CA SER A 119 -24.02 5.58 16.26
C SER A 119 -23.70 4.19 15.69
N ASP A 120 -24.29 3.14 16.25
CA ASP A 120 -24.14 1.71 15.88
C ASP A 120 -24.62 1.38 14.45
N ASP A 121 -24.68 2.38 13.59
CA ASP A 121 -25.11 2.27 12.21
C ASP A 121 -23.98 1.72 11.34
N PHE A 122 -23.84 0.40 11.38
CA PHE A 122 -22.99 -0.38 10.48
C PHE A 122 -23.67 -0.68 9.13
N SER A 123 -24.85 -0.10 8.87
CA SER A 123 -25.57 -0.32 7.62
C SER A 123 -24.88 0.36 6.44
N LEU A 124 -25.06 -0.24 5.27
CA LEU A 124 -24.63 0.28 3.98
C LEU A 124 -25.41 1.56 3.64
N GLY A 125 -24.70 2.68 3.51
CA GLY A 125 -25.28 3.95 3.05
C GLY A 125 -25.53 3.97 1.54
N ASP A 126 -26.31 4.94 1.07
CA ASP A 126 -26.58 5.12 -0.37
C ASP A 126 -25.39 5.77 -1.11
N ASN A 127 -24.44 6.38 -0.38
CA ASN A 127 -23.26 7.04 -0.93
C ASN A 127 -22.13 6.02 -1.20
N PRO A 128 -21.23 6.30 -2.16
CA PRO A 128 -20.03 5.49 -2.36
C PRO A 128 -19.18 5.46 -1.08
N GLU A 129 -18.88 4.28 -0.59
CA GLU A 129 -18.03 4.06 0.57
C GLU A 129 -17.04 2.92 0.32
N ILE A 130 -15.93 2.91 1.05
CA ILE A 130 -14.99 1.80 1.04
C ILE A 130 -15.71 0.56 1.58
N ASP A 131 -15.89 -0.46 0.75
CA ASP A 131 -16.71 -1.63 1.04
C ASP A 131 -15.95 -2.93 0.73
N PHE A 132 -15.15 -3.35 1.69
CA PHE A 132 -14.56 -4.67 1.75
C PHE A 132 -14.63 -5.21 3.18
N LEU A 133 -14.59 -6.54 3.29
CA LEU A 133 -14.67 -7.27 4.54
C LEU A 133 -13.37 -8.04 4.77
N LEU A 134 -12.86 -7.95 6.00
CA LEU A 134 -11.70 -8.70 6.46
C LEU A 134 -12.13 -9.68 7.54
N LEU A 135 -12.12 -10.97 7.21
CA LEU A 135 -12.69 -12.02 8.06
C LEU A 135 -11.61 -13.04 8.45
N PRO A 136 -11.63 -13.56 9.70
CA PRO A 136 -10.69 -14.59 10.10
C PRO A 136 -10.93 -15.88 9.30
N ALA A 137 -9.86 -16.53 8.85
CA ALA A 137 -9.96 -17.86 8.27
C ALA A 137 -9.86 -18.93 9.37
N THR A 138 -10.45 -20.11 9.12
CA THR A 138 -10.27 -21.29 9.95
C THR A 138 -8.81 -21.75 9.89
N VAL A 139 -8.30 -22.22 11.03
CA VAL A 139 -6.90 -22.66 11.20
C VAL A 139 -6.59 -23.75 10.18
N LYS A 140 -5.43 -23.66 9.50
CA LYS A 140 -5.03 -24.54 8.37
C LYS A 140 -5.32 -26.03 8.61
N HIS A 141 -5.01 -26.55 9.80
CA HIS A 141 -5.18 -27.97 10.16
C HIS A 141 -6.62 -28.37 10.54
N GLN A 142 -7.51 -27.39 10.78
CA GLN A 142 -8.89 -27.60 11.19
C GLN A 142 -9.89 -27.10 10.14
N ARG A 143 -9.42 -26.79 8.92
CA ARG A 143 -10.27 -26.25 7.84
C ARG A 143 -11.32 -27.27 7.43
N PRO A 144 -12.62 -26.99 7.62
CA PRO A 144 -13.66 -27.77 7.00
C PRO A 144 -13.57 -27.61 5.49
N SER A 145 -13.83 -28.67 4.73
CA SER A 145 -13.88 -28.63 3.26
C SER A 145 -14.85 -27.57 2.71
N ASN A 146 -15.85 -27.18 3.51
CA ASN A 146 -16.98 -26.36 3.07
C ASN A 146 -17.06 -24.96 3.71
N SER A 147 -16.15 -24.57 4.62
CA SER A 147 -16.20 -23.24 5.27
C SER A 147 -14.83 -22.73 5.69
N ILE A 148 -14.23 -21.88 4.85
CA ILE A 148 -12.93 -21.26 5.12
C ILE A 148 -13.04 -20.13 6.15
N ILE A 149 -14.17 -19.41 6.20
CA ILE A 149 -14.38 -18.30 7.14
C ILE A 149 -14.70 -18.86 8.53
N ASP A 150 -14.01 -18.35 9.55
CA ASP A 150 -14.34 -18.61 10.95
C ASP A 150 -15.40 -17.61 11.42
N TRP A 151 -16.66 -18.06 11.46
CA TRP A 151 -17.78 -17.22 11.87
C TRP A 151 -17.85 -17.00 13.39
N LYS A 152 -17.14 -17.77 14.22
CA LYS A 152 -17.25 -17.66 15.69
C LYS A 152 -16.75 -16.29 16.19
N PRO A 153 -15.56 -15.79 15.78
CA PRO A 153 -15.13 -14.44 16.14
C PRO A 153 -15.98 -13.36 15.48
N VAL A 154 -16.46 -13.57 14.26
CA VAL A 154 -17.28 -12.57 13.55
C VAL A 154 -18.58 -12.28 14.29
N LEU A 155 -19.21 -13.30 14.86
CA LEU A 155 -20.44 -13.19 15.64
C LEU A 155 -20.20 -12.86 17.13
N SER A 156 -18.95 -12.64 17.54
CA SER A 156 -18.58 -12.41 18.95
C SER A 156 -18.85 -10.99 19.45
N VAL A 157 -19.32 -10.08 18.59
CA VAL A 157 -19.51 -8.66 18.90
C VAL A 157 -20.95 -8.21 18.58
N PRO A 158 -21.69 -7.63 19.54
CA PRO A 158 -21.30 -7.40 20.93
C PRO A 158 -21.20 -8.71 21.72
N PHE A 159 -20.33 -8.71 22.73
CA PHE A 159 -20.25 -9.83 23.67
C PHE A 159 -21.60 -10.01 24.40
N SER A 160 -22.10 -11.25 24.44
CA SER A 160 -23.30 -11.62 25.19
C SER A 160 -22.96 -12.62 26.31
N SER A 161 -23.33 -12.24 27.53
CA SER A 161 -23.26 -13.08 28.72
C SER A 161 -24.34 -14.16 28.75
N GLU A 162 -25.49 -13.92 28.10
CA GLU A 162 -26.76 -14.65 28.28
C GLU A 162 -26.79 -16.09 27.74
N SER A 163 -25.86 -16.51 26.87
CA SER A 163 -25.90 -17.90 26.37
C SER A 163 -25.52 -18.91 27.45
N THR A 164 -26.44 -19.84 27.73
CA THR A 164 -26.21 -21.02 28.57
C THR A 164 -25.10 -21.86 27.97
N CYS A 165 -23.98 -22.05 28.69
CA CYS A 165 -22.99 -23.04 28.30
C CYS A 165 -23.43 -24.42 28.82
N ASP A 166 -23.35 -25.45 27.99
CA ASP A 166 -23.51 -26.85 28.41
C ASP A 166 -22.17 -27.47 28.83
N CYS A 167 -21.34 -26.67 29.52
CA CYS A 167 -19.95 -26.99 29.71
C CYS A 167 -19.70 -27.63 31.08
N LYS A 168 -19.30 -28.91 31.10
CA LYS A 168 -19.19 -29.73 32.33
C LYS A 168 -17.94 -29.45 33.17
N ASP A 169 -16.86 -28.96 32.55
CA ASP A 169 -15.53 -28.83 33.17
C ASP A 169 -15.12 -27.38 33.50
N HIS A 170 -16.04 -26.42 33.36
CA HIS A 170 -15.77 -24.99 33.53
C HIS A 170 -16.51 -24.40 34.73
N ALA A 171 -15.97 -23.33 35.30
CA ALA A 171 -16.65 -22.59 36.35
C ALA A 171 -17.75 -21.72 35.71
N CYS A 172 -19.02 -22.10 35.89
CA CYS A 172 -20.14 -21.44 35.20
C CYS A 172 -20.52 -20.06 35.74
N ASN A 173 -19.99 -19.65 36.90
CA ASN A 173 -20.35 -18.41 37.61
C ASN A 173 -19.12 -17.54 37.92
N VAL A 174 -18.26 -17.26 36.93
CA VAL A 174 -17.15 -16.31 37.11
C VAL A 174 -17.68 -14.89 37.04
N ARG A 175 -17.55 -14.13 38.12
CA ARG A 175 -17.95 -12.73 38.17
C ARG A 175 -16.96 -11.87 37.39
N ILE A 176 -17.45 -11.24 36.33
CA ILE A 176 -16.82 -10.11 35.64
C ILE A 176 -17.42 -8.79 36.12
N ARG A 177 -16.87 -7.65 35.70
CA ARG A 177 -17.28 -6.33 36.20
C ARG A 177 -18.80 -6.10 36.14
N ASN A 178 -19.42 -6.42 35.01
CA ASN A 178 -20.82 -6.10 34.75
C ASN A 178 -21.74 -7.32 34.88
N ASP A 179 -21.23 -8.54 34.74
CA ASP A 179 -22.04 -9.78 34.70
C ASP A 179 -21.34 -11.00 35.33
N SER A 180 -22.00 -12.15 35.34
CA SER A 180 -21.41 -13.46 35.60
C SER A 180 -21.40 -14.28 34.32
N VAL A 181 -20.27 -14.91 34.01
CA VAL A 181 -20.12 -15.72 32.80
C VAL A 181 -19.39 -17.01 33.12
N CYS A 182 -19.52 -17.99 32.25
CA CYS A 182 -18.70 -19.18 32.34
C CYS A 182 -17.24 -18.88 32.00
N SER A 183 -16.29 -19.53 32.71
CA SER A 183 -14.86 -19.40 32.44
C SER A 183 -14.46 -19.73 31.00
N CYS A 184 -15.17 -20.62 30.30
CA CYS A 184 -14.90 -20.91 28.88
C CYS A 184 -15.10 -19.70 27.95
N LYS A 185 -15.99 -18.76 28.32
CA LYS A 185 -16.19 -17.51 27.56
C LYS A 185 -15.07 -16.49 27.80
N LEU A 186 -14.23 -16.73 28.81
CA LEU A 186 -13.07 -15.90 29.13
C LEU A 186 -11.79 -16.45 28.50
N GLU A 187 -11.87 -17.61 27.85
CA GLU A 187 -10.78 -18.17 27.06
C GLU A 187 -10.74 -17.49 25.69
N ASN A 188 -9.57 -16.98 25.30
CA ASN A 188 -9.38 -16.31 24.00
C ASN A 188 -10.38 -15.17 23.80
N CYS A 189 -10.27 -14.12 24.61
CA CYS A 189 -11.14 -12.95 24.54
C CYS A 189 -10.36 -11.65 24.64
N VAL A 190 -11.01 -10.52 24.34
CA VAL A 190 -10.45 -9.19 24.56
C VAL A 190 -11.21 -8.51 25.68
N VAL A 191 -10.47 -8.01 26.66
CA VAL A 191 -11.02 -7.35 27.84
C VAL A 191 -10.51 -5.92 27.96
N TYR A 192 -11.40 -5.04 28.42
CA TYR A 192 -11.08 -3.70 28.85
C TYR A 192 -11.06 -3.62 30.37
N THR A 193 -10.07 -2.91 30.92
CA THR A 193 -9.92 -2.68 32.35
C THR A 193 -10.06 -1.19 32.67
N PRO A 194 -11.23 -0.74 33.17
CA PRO A 194 -11.49 0.68 33.41
C PRO A 194 -10.52 1.35 34.39
N HIS A 195 -9.98 0.59 35.35
CA HIS A 195 -9.12 1.10 36.41
C HIS A 195 -7.78 1.67 35.93
N ASN A 196 -7.33 1.28 34.73
CA ASN A 196 -6.09 1.77 34.11
C ASN A 196 -6.29 2.17 32.64
N GLY A 197 -7.53 2.18 32.15
CA GLY A 197 -7.86 2.51 30.76
C GLY A 197 -7.22 1.61 29.70
N SER A 198 -6.82 0.38 30.05
CA SER A 198 -6.06 -0.50 29.15
C SER A 198 -6.91 -1.64 28.58
N ILE A 199 -6.49 -2.16 27.43
CA ILE A 199 -7.11 -3.31 26.76
C ILE A 199 -6.09 -4.45 26.70
N TYR A 200 -6.55 -5.65 27.03
CA TYR A 200 -5.74 -6.86 27.07
C TYR A 200 -6.36 -7.98 26.25
N ILE A 201 -5.49 -8.80 25.64
CA ILE A 201 -5.85 -10.07 25.01
C ILE A 201 -5.68 -11.14 26.08
N ILE A 202 -6.76 -11.84 26.41
CA ILE A 202 -6.74 -13.03 27.26
C ILE A 202 -6.55 -14.24 26.34
N TYR A 203 -5.62 -15.12 26.69
CA TYR A 203 -5.34 -16.33 25.94
C TYR A 203 -5.13 -17.51 26.89
N THR A 204 -5.47 -18.70 26.43
CA THR A 204 -5.29 -19.92 27.21
C THR A 204 -3.84 -20.37 27.17
N THR A 205 -3.32 -20.75 28.34
CA THR A 205 -2.00 -21.33 28.50
C THR A 205 -2.14 -22.69 29.18
N ASP A 206 -1.73 -23.75 28.49
CA ASP A 206 -1.69 -25.08 29.07
C ASP A 206 -0.69 -25.10 30.23
N GLY A 207 -1.15 -25.40 31.44
CA GLY A 207 -0.29 -25.61 32.60
C GLY A 207 0.04 -24.39 33.48
N THR A 208 -0.63 -23.25 33.31
CA THR A 208 -0.49 -22.15 34.30
C THR A 208 -1.14 -22.51 35.63
N LYS A 209 -0.41 -22.29 36.74
CA LYS A 209 -0.97 -22.33 38.09
C LYS A 209 -2.21 -21.43 38.14
N LYS A 210 -3.33 -21.95 38.65
CA LYS A 210 -4.54 -21.17 38.91
C LYS A 210 -4.25 -20.16 40.03
N LEU A 211 -3.71 -19.00 39.66
CA LEU A 211 -3.52 -17.86 40.57
C LEU A 211 -4.87 -17.27 40.90
N ASN A 212 -5.01 -16.68 42.09
CA ASN A 212 -6.21 -15.98 42.53
C ASN A 212 -5.82 -14.69 43.29
N GLY A 213 -6.79 -13.93 43.79
CA GLY A 213 -6.56 -12.67 44.51
C GLY A 213 -5.64 -12.81 45.73
N ASN A 214 -5.61 -13.98 46.36
CA ASN A 214 -4.76 -14.28 47.52
C ASN A 214 -3.35 -14.77 47.16
N SER A 215 -3.08 -14.99 45.88
CA SER A 215 -1.76 -15.43 45.41
C SER A 215 -0.71 -14.32 45.53
N THR A 216 0.56 -14.71 45.68
CA THR A 216 1.68 -13.78 45.81
C THR A 216 2.06 -13.15 44.48
N LEU A 217 2.15 -11.83 44.45
CA LEU A 217 2.64 -11.00 43.36
C LEU A 217 4.01 -10.42 43.73
N ASN A 218 5.02 -10.73 42.92
CA ASN A 218 6.36 -10.17 43.05
C ASN A 218 6.43 -8.80 42.34
N GLN A 219 6.75 -7.74 43.08
CA GLN A 219 6.87 -6.38 42.55
C GLN A 219 8.33 -5.92 42.38
N GLY A 220 9.28 -6.86 42.37
CA GLY A 220 10.71 -6.57 42.29
C GLY A 220 11.18 -5.80 43.53
N LEU A 221 11.69 -4.59 43.34
CA LEU A 221 12.25 -3.75 44.41
C LEU A 221 11.22 -3.32 45.48
N LYS A 222 9.91 -3.41 45.18
CA LYS A 222 8.83 -3.06 46.12
C LYS A 222 8.42 -4.21 47.05
N GLY A 223 9.06 -5.37 46.93
CA GLY A 223 8.79 -6.55 47.74
C GLY A 223 7.69 -7.46 47.17
N ILE A 224 7.19 -8.36 48.01
CA ILE A 224 6.13 -9.33 47.69
C ILE A 224 4.84 -8.87 48.39
N THR A 225 3.73 -8.88 47.66
CA THR A 225 2.39 -8.59 48.18
C THR A 225 1.40 -9.57 47.57
N THR A 226 0.12 -9.55 47.93
CA THR A 226 -0.91 -10.32 47.23
C THR A 226 -1.54 -9.53 46.09
N TYR A 227 -2.17 -10.18 45.11
CA TYR A 227 -2.91 -9.47 44.07
C TYR A 227 -3.99 -8.56 44.68
N LYS A 228 -4.75 -9.05 45.66
CA LYS A 228 -5.74 -8.28 46.41
C LYS A 228 -5.15 -7.00 47.01
N GLU A 229 -4.04 -7.11 47.73
CA GLU A 229 -3.39 -5.95 48.32
C GLU A 229 -2.84 -4.98 47.27
N HIS A 230 -2.29 -5.48 46.16
CA HIS A 230 -1.81 -4.64 45.06
C HIS A 230 -2.95 -3.82 44.44
N PHE A 231 -4.10 -4.45 44.13
CA PHE A 231 -5.26 -3.75 43.57
C PHE A 231 -5.85 -2.76 44.57
N LYS A 232 -5.91 -3.11 45.87
CA LYS A 232 -6.35 -2.20 46.92
C LYS A 232 -5.43 -0.98 47.08
N LYS A 233 -4.12 -1.19 47.17
CA LYS A 233 -3.13 -0.11 47.39
C LYS A 233 -2.93 0.77 46.16
N ARG A 234 -2.89 0.19 44.96
CA ARG A 234 -2.54 0.92 43.72
C ARG A 234 -3.74 1.53 43.01
N HIS A 235 -4.89 0.86 43.07
CA HIS A 235 -6.07 1.24 42.31
C HIS A 235 -7.28 1.56 43.21
N GLY A 236 -7.19 1.37 44.53
CA GLY A 236 -8.32 1.57 45.44
C GLY A 236 -9.43 0.53 45.29
N ILE A 237 -9.14 -0.62 44.67
CA ILE A 237 -10.14 -1.66 44.38
C ILE A 237 -10.04 -2.77 45.42
N GLU A 238 -11.11 -2.99 46.17
CA GLU A 238 -11.27 -4.15 47.03
C GLU A 238 -11.87 -5.30 46.22
N LEU A 239 -11.11 -6.38 46.05
CA LEU A 239 -11.55 -7.58 45.34
C LEU A 239 -12.62 -8.28 46.18
N GLY A 240 -13.82 -8.48 45.62
CA GLY A 240 -14.92 -9.21 46.27
C GLY A 240 -14.89 -10.71 46.02
N PHE A 241 -14.17 -11.14 44.98
CA PHE A 241 -14.11 -12.53 44.51
C PHE A 241 -12.69 -13.07 44.49
N GLU A 242 -12.00 -12.97 45.64
CA GLU A 242 -10.56 -13.24 45.80
C GLU A 242 -10.13 -14.67 45.49
N HIS A 243 -11.06 -15.62 45.51
CA HIS A 243 -10.80 -17.04 45.20
C HIS A 243 -10.94 -17.36 43.70
N GLN A 244 -11.47 -16.44 42.90
CA GLN A 244 -11.56 -16.64 41.44
C GLN A 244 -10.18 -16.69 40.81
N SER A 245 -10.03 -17.58 39.83
CA SER A 245 -8.82 -17.66 39.02
C SER A 245 -8.59 -16.35 38.26
N LEU A 246 -7.37 -15.84 38.29
CA LEU A 246 -6.95 -14.70 37.49
C LEU A 246 -6.90 -15.08 36.01
N LEU A 247 -7.17 -14.11 35.14
CA LEU A 247 -7.05 -14.22 33.69
C LEU A 247 -5.63 -13.87 33.27
N HIS A 248 -5.00 -14.75 32.50
CA HIS A 248 -3.70 -14.49 31.93
C HIS A 248 -3.85 -13.66 30.64
N GLY A 249 -3.38 -12.42 30.70
CA GLY A 249 -3.54 -11.46 29.63
C GLY A 249 -2.21 -10.90 29.14
N ARG A 250 -2.26 -10.21 28.00
CA ARG A 250 -1.15 -9.43 27.47
C ARG A 250 -1.63 -8.19 26.75
N ASN A 251 -0.73 -7.23 26.59
CA ASN A 251 -0.98 -6.03 25.81
C ASN A 251 -1.25 -6.37 24.33
N LEU A 252 -2.07 -5.53 23.69
CA LEU A 252 -2.36 -5.58 22.26
C LEU A 252 -1.10 -5.47 21.41
N PHE A 253 -1.16 -6.08 20.23
CA PHE A 253 -0.14 -5.92 19.21
C PHE A 253 -0.11 -4.47 18.71
N LYS A 254 1.10 -3.96 18.45
CA LYS A 254 1.27 -2.64 17.87
C LYS A 254 1.15 -2.77 16.35
N VAL A 255 0.21 -2.04 15.76
CA VAL A 255 0.13 -1.86 14.31
C VAL A 255 1.24 -0.89 13.89
N GLU A 256 2.06 -1.29 12.93
CA GLU A 256 3.16 -0.50 12.38
C GLU A 256 3.10 -0.48 10.85
N ASN A 257 3.85 0.45 10.24
CA ASN A 257 4.00 0.51 8.80
C ASN A 257 5.13 -0.47 8.38
N TYR A 258 4.76 -1.54 7.70
CA TYR A 258 5.68 -2.60 7.26
C TYR A 258 6.16 -2.44 5.81
N LEU A 259 5.88 -1.29 5.18
CA LEU A 259 6.29 -0.97 3.81
C LEU A 259 7.58 -0.16 3.72
N LEU A 260 8.15 0.23 4.86
CA LEU A 260 9.28 1.17 4.92
C LEU A 260 10.58 0.60 4.32
N LYS A 261 11.33 1.44 3.60
CA LYS A 261 12.64 1.12 2.98
C LYS A 261 13.71 0.69 3.97
N THR A 262 13.70 1.28 5.17
CA THR A 262 14.69 0.99 6.19
C THR A 262 14.21 -0.16 7.07
N ARG A 263 15.03 -1.22 7.19
CA ARG A 263 14.78 -2.29 8.16
C ARG A 263 14.48 -1.69 9.52
N GLN A 264 13.29 -1.98 10.04
CA GLN A 264 12.98 -1.66 11.43
C GLN A 264 14.05 -2.33 12.30
N LYS A 265 14.75 -1.54 13.13
CA LYS A 265 15.81 -2.07 14.00
C LYS A 265 15.26 -3.29 14.75
N THR A 266 15.99 -4.40 14.68
CA THR A 266 15.70 -5.61 15.43
C THR A 266 15.81 -5.27 16.91
N GLU A 267 14.68 -4.98 17.56
CA GLU A 267 14.65 -4.99 19.01
C GLU A 267 14.81 -6.45 19.45
N LYS A 268 15.99 -6.78 20.02
CA LYS A 268 16.14 -8.00 20.81
C LYS A 268 14.98 -8.04 21.81
N GLY A 269 14.23 -9.13 21.74
CA GLY A 269 12.89 -9.24 22.31
C GLY A 269 12.80 -8.68 23.72
N LYS A 270 12.16 -7.51 23.87
CA LYS A 270 11.50 -7.19 25.13
C LYS A 270 10.47 -8.30 25.32
N ASN A 271 10.68 -9.14 26.34
CA ASN A 271 9.67 -10.06 26.81
C ASN A 271 8.38 -9.27 26.96
N MET A 272 7.35 -9.66 26.22
CA MET A 272 6.05 -9.01 26.37
C MET A 272 5.57 -9.31 27.77
N SER A 273 5.33 -8.27 28.56
CA SER A 273 4.82 -8.41 29.91
C SER A 273 3.43 -9.03 29.83
N SER A 274 3.33 -10.30 30.20
CA SER A 274 2.06 -10.87 30.58
C SER A 274 1.57 -10.19 31.86
N VAL A 275 0.26 -10.17 32.04
CA VAL A 275 -0.42 -9.54 33.16
C VAL A 275 -1.51 -10.50 33.62
N ASP A 276 -1.57 -10.79 34.92
CA ASP A 276 -2.69 -11.54 35.48
C ASP A 276 -3.73 -10.56 36.03
N LEU A 277 -4.98 -10.73 35.59
CA LEU A 277 -6.07 -9.81 35.84
C LEU A 277 -7.22 -10.51 36.58
N PRO A 278 -7.73 -9.95 37.69
CA PRO A 278 -8.96 -10.45 38.29
C PRO A 278 -10.14 -10.32 37.30
N PRO A 279 -10.96 -11.37 37.10
CA PRO A 279 -12.11 -11.28 36.20
C PRO A 279 -13.07 -10.13 36.56
N GLU A 280 -13.26 -9.85 37.86
CA GLU A 280 -14.18 -8.82 38.37
C GLU A 280 -13.79 -7.38 37.97
N VAL A 281 -12.55 -7.13 37.56
CA VAL A 281 -12.11 -5.80 37.07
C VAL A 281 -12.15 -5.69 35.54
N CYS A 282 -12.52 -6.78 34.85
CA CYS A 282 -12.51 -6.89 33.39
C CYS A 282 -13.92 -6.70 32.81
N SER A 283 -14.01 -5.95 31.72
CA SER A 283 -15.20 -5.86 30.86
C SER A 283 -14.88 -6.54 29.53
N VAL A 284 -15.60 -7.61 29.19
CA VAL A 284 -15.35 -8.36 27.96
C VAL A 284 -15.90 -7.58 26.77
N ILE A 285 -15.07 -7.36 25.75
CA ILE A 285 -15.46 -6.66 24.51
C ILE A 285 -15.87 -7.66 23.43
N MET A 286 -15.07 -8.72 23.26
CA MET A 286 -15.28 -9.75 22.23
C MET A 286 -14.80 -11.12 22.72
N SER A 287 -15.61 -12.15 22.46
CA SER A 287 -15.27 -13.55 22.75
C SER A 287 -16.15 -14.52 21.95
N PRO A 288 -15.60 -15.56 21.29
CA PRO A 288 -14.18 -15.95 21.28
C PRO A 288 -13.40 -15.29 20.13
N ILE A 289 -12.13 -14.96 20.37
CA ILE A 289 -11.17 -14.52 19.35
C ILE A 289 -9.75 -14.95 19.74
N SER A 290 -9.09 -15.71 18.85
CA SER A 290 -7.74 -16.20 19.14
C SER A 290 -6.70 -15.08 19.11
N ILE A 291 -5.65 -15.22 19.93
CA ILE A 291 -4.50 -14.33 19.90
C ILE A 291 -3.81 -14.29 18.52
N GLY A 292 -3.76 -15.43 17.81
CA GLY A 292 -3.21 -15.52 16.45
C GLY A 292 -4.03 -14.69 15.45
N THR A 293 -5.36 -14.68 15.58
CA THR A 293 -6.24 -13.85 14.77
C THR A 293 -5.93 -12.36 14.99
N ILE A 294 -5.90 -11.90 16.24
CA ILE A 294 -5.60 -10.48 16.54
C ILE A 294 -4.20 -10.09 16.07
N TYR A 295 -3.22 -11.00 16.22
CA TYR A 295 -1.87 -10.79 15.74
C TYR A 295 -1.84 -10.59 14.22
N SER A 296 -2.54 -11.45 13.49
CA SER A 296 -2.59 -11.42 12.02
C SER A 296 -3.25 -10.14 11.51
N PHE A 297 -4.34 -9.72 12.15
CA PHE A 297 -5.02 -8.46 11.82
C PHE A 297 -4.15 -7.22 12.07
N SER A 298 -3.11 -7.30 12.91
CA SER A 298 -2.18 -6.18 13.12
C SER A 298 -1.31 -5.86 11.89
N PHE A 299 -1.18 -6.79 10.93
CA PHE A 299 -0.44 -6.58 9.68
C PHE A 299 -1.30 -6.00 8.55
N ILE A 300 -2.61 -6.18 8.64
CA ILE A 300 -3.56 -5.90 7.56
C ILE A 300 -3.56 -4.44 7.08
N PRO A 301 -3.42 -3.41 7.93
CA PRO A 301 -3.39 -2.02 7.44
C PRO A 301 -2.29 -1.78 6.40
N SER A 302 -1.09 -2.36 6.60
CA SER A 302 0.00 -2.26 5.63
C SER A 302 -0.26 -3.07 4.36
N ILE A 303 -0.83 -4.28 4.50
CA ILE A 303 -1.16 -5.14 3.35
C ILE A 303 -2.23 -4.47 2.47
N MET A 304 -3.27 -3.88 3.08
CA MET A 304 -4.34 -3.20 2.35
C MET A 304 -3.89 -1.89 1.73
N HIS A 305 -3.00 -1.12 2.39
CA HIS A 305 -2.39 0.07 1.77
C HIS A 305 -1.56 -0.29 0.53
N TRP A 306 -0.85 -1.42 0.58
CA TRP A 306 -0.14 -1.95 -0.60
C TRP A 306 -1.09 -2.37 -1.72
N LEU A 307 -2.13 -3.14 -1.40
CA LEU A 307 -3.16 -3.55 -2.36
C LEU A 307 -3.85 -2.34 -3.00
N GLU A 308 -4.20 -1.32 -2.21
CA GLU A 308 -4.76 -0.07 -2.73
C GLU A 308 -3.79 0.59 -3.73
N GLY A 309 -2.50 0.67 -3.40
CA GLY A 309 -1.46 1.18 -4.30
C GLY A 309 -1.39 0.40 -5.62
N LEU A 310 -1.38 -0.94 -5.55
CA LEU A 310 -1.39 -1.80 -6.73
C LEU A 310 -2.61 -1.56 -7.62
N LEU A 311 -3.80 -1.43 -7.01
CA LEU A 311 -5.04 -1.16 -7.73
C LEU A 311 -5.04 0.24 -8.37
N VAL A 312 -4.46 1.26 -7.72
CA VAL A 312 -4.28 2.60 -8.30
C VAL A 312 -3.35 2.53 -9.51
N ALA A 313 -2.23 1.81 -9.40
CA ALA A 313 -1.29 1.61 -10.50
C ALA A 313 -1.90 0.83 -11.67
N PHE A 314 -2.70 -0.20 -11.38
CA PHE A 314 -3.42 -0.96 -12.39
C PHE A 314 -4.48 -0.14 -13.11
N ASN A 315 -5.23 0.69 -12.39
CA ASN A 315 -6.18 1.62 -13.00
C ASN A 315 -5.46 2.65 -13.89
N LEU A 316 -4.26 3.12 -13.50
CA LEU A 316 -3.43 3.96 -14.37
C LEU A 316 -2.97 3.18 -15.61
N LYS A 317 -2.47 1.94 -15.47
CA LYS A 317 -2.09 1.06 -16.58
C LYS A 317 -3.24 0.90 -17.59
N ARG A 318 -4.46 0.63 -17.10
CA ARG A 318 -5.67 0.51 -17.94
C ARG A 318 -6.02 1.81 -18.67
N MET A 319 -5.91 2.95 -18.00
CA MET A 319 -6.13 4.26 -18.62
C MET A 319 -5.10 4.56 -19.72
N LEU A 320 -3.84 4.15 -19.53
CA LEU A 320 -2.80 4.31 -20.56
C LEU A 320 -3.06 3.37 -21.76
N LEU A 321 -3.52 2.13 -21.50
CA LEU A 321 -3.93 1.16 -22.52
C LEU A 321 -5.11 1.62 -23.39
N ASP A 322 -5.95 2.55 -22.90
CA ASP A 322 -7.03 3.16 -23.71
C ASP A 322 -6.49 4.09 -24.81
N HIS A 323 -5.25 4.57 -24.69
CA HIS A 323 -4.68 5.60 -25.58
C HIS A 323 -3.61 5.06 -26.54
N PHE A 324 -2.87 4.02 -26.12
CA PHE A 324 -1.86 3.36 -26.95
C PHE A 324 -1.72 1.90 -26.50
N THR A 325 -1.14 1.06 -27.37
CA THR A 325 -0.92 -0.37 -27.10
C THR A 325 0.54 -0.63 -26.68
N PRO A 326 0.91 -0.42 -25.41
CA PRO A 326 2.21 -0.84 -24.92
C PRO A 326 2.31 -2.37 -24.92
N ASN A 327 3.53 -2.89 -25.02
CA ASN A 327 3.87 -4.21 -24.50
C ASN A 327 3.52 -4.25 -22.99
N ASP A 328 3.29 -5.45 -22.48
CA ASP A 328 2.73 -5.63 -21.13
C ASP A 328 3.67 -5.11 -20.03
N ILE A 329 3.50 -3.84 -19.63
CA ILE A 329 4.26 -3.22 -18.53
C ILE A 329 3.78 -3.81 -17.19
N PRO A 330 4.68 -4.35 -16.35
CA PRO A 330 4.28 -4.88 -15.05
C PRO A 330 3.66 -3.80 -14.16
N ILE A 331 2.54 -4.10 -13.48
CA ILE A 331 1.90 -3.15 -12.53
C ILE A 331 2.89 -2.65 -11.47
N SER A 332 3.82 -3.50 -11.03
CA SER A 332 4.86 -3.13 -10.05
C SER A 332 5.74 -1.97 -10.52
N LYS A 333 6.02 -1.87 -11.83
CA LYS A 333 6.77 -0.75 -12.43
C LYS A 333 5.95 0.52 -12.48
N VAL A 334 4.66 0.41 -12.80
CA VAL A 334 3.72 1.55 -12.75
C VAL A 334 3.58 2.06 -11.31
N LEU A 335 3.44 1.15 -10.33
CA LEU A 335 3.38 1.49 -8.91
C LEU A 335 4.66 2.18 -8.45
N GLN A 336 5.82 1.68 -8.87
CA GLN A 336 7.11 2.31 -8.59
C GLN A 336 7.16 3.74 -9.15
N ALA A 337 6.76 3.94 -10.41
CA ALA A 337 6.82 5.24 -11.08
C ALA A 337 5.91 6.31 -10.45
N ILE A 338 4.80 5.91 -9.83
CA ILE A 338 3.88 6.84 -9.16
C ILE A 338 4.13 7.01 -7.66
N THR A 339 5.16 6.35 -7.09
CA THR A 339 5.45 6.39 -5.65
C THR A 339 6.62 7.31 -5.34
N ALA A 340 6.36 8.42 -4.65
CA ALA A 340 7.37 9.42 -4.32
C ALA A 340 8.23 9.05 -3.12
N LYS A 341 9.42 9.65 -3.07
CA LYS A 341 10.39 9.51 -1.95
C LYS A 341 9.76 9.77 -0.58
N GLY A 342 8.82 10.70 -0.52
CA GLY A 342 8.08 11.06 0.71
C GLY A 342 7.25 9.93 1.32
N CYS A 343 6.93 8.89 0.55
CA CYS A 343 6.26 7.70 1.09
C CYS A 343 7.18 6.86 1.99
N GLU A 344 8.51 6.97 1.81
CA GLU A 344 9.54 6.16 2.47
C GLU A 344 9.36 4.64 2.27
N GLU A 345 8.64 4.24 1.22
CA GLU A 345 8.39 2.83 0.89
C GLU A 345 9.64 2.16 0.29
N ALA A 346 9.67 0.83 0.29
CA ALA A 346 10.79 0.06 -0.26
C ALA A 346 11.12 0.36 -1.73
N TYR A 347 10.13 0.82 -2.48
CA TYR A 347 10.24 1.20 -3.89
C TYR A 347 9.74 2.64 -4.07
N ASP A 348 10.55 3.44 -4.75
CA ASP A 348 10.26 4.83 -5.12
C ASP A 348 10.63 5.06 -6.59
N TYR A 349 10.22 6.21 -7.12
CA TYR A 349 10.40 6.54 -8.54
C TYR A 349 11.85 6.89 -8.93
N ASP A 350 12.78 7.09 -7.99
CA ASP A 350 14.11 7.71 -8.22
C ASP A 350 14.90 7.10 -9.39
N TYR A 351 14.95 5.78 -9.42
CA TYR A 351 15.66 5.05 -10.47
C TYR A 351 14.98 5.24 -11.83
N LEU A 352 13.66 5.20 -11.87
CA LEU A 352 12.88 5.34 -13.10
C LEU A 352 12.89 6.79 -13.60
N GLU A 353 12.79 7.76 -12.68
CA GLU A 353 12.97 9.20 -12.94
C GLU A 353 14.28 9.44 -13.67
N THR A 354 15.40 8.96 -13.11
CA THR A 354 16.74 9.11 -13.70
C THR A 354 16.84 8.51 -15.11
N LEU A 355 16.29 7.31 -15.30
CA LEU A 355 16.28 6.62 -16.58
C LEU A 355 15.41 7.36 -17.62
N GLY A 356 14.24 7.82 -17.19
CA GLY A 356 13.28 8.53 -18.00
C GLY A 356 13.76 9.91 -18.43
N ASP A 357 14.34 10.69 -17.53
CA ASP A 357 14.98 11.98 -17.82
C ASP A 357 16.08 11.82 -18.89
N SER A 358 16.94 10.82 -18.72
CA SER A 358 18.01 10.51 -19.68
C SER A 358 17.45 10.17 -21.07
N TYR A 359 16.42 9.33 -21.13
CA TYR A 359 15.78 8.95 -22.40
C TYR A 359 15.00 10.11 -23.03
N LEU A 360 14.29 10.91 -22.23
CA LEU A 360 13.55 12.08 -22.69
C LEU A 360 14.50 13.13 -23.29
N LYS A 361 15.63 13.39 -22.63
CA LYS A 361 16.71 14.23 -23.15
C LYS A 361 17.23 13.70 -24.48
N TYR A 362 17.47 12.40 -24.58
CA TYR A 362 17.94 11.76 -25.82
C TYR A 362 16.96 11.96 -26.98
N ILE A 363 15.69 11.56 -26.79
CA ILE A 363 14.72 11.56 -27.90
C ILE A 363 14.33 12.98 -28.32
N VAL A 364 14.22 13.93 -27.39
CA VAL A 364 13.96 15.34 -27.73
C VAL A 364 15.17 15.97 -28.41
N SER A 365 16.40 15.62 -28.00
CA SER A 365 17.61 16.07 -28.70
C SER A 365 17.63 15.56 -30.14
N GLN A 366 17.29 14.29 -30.37
CA GLN A 366 17.16 13.75 -31.73
C GLN A 366 16.08 14.45 -32.54
N GLN A 367 14.92 14.72 -31.94
CA GLN A 367 13.83 15.43 -32.60
C GLN A 367 14.25 16.83 -33.04
N LEU A 368 14.90 17.59 -32.16
CA LEU A 368 15.37 18.94 -32.46
C LEU A 368 16.49 18.93 -33.49
N PHE A 369 17.42 17.99 -33.36
CA PHE A 369 18.52 17.81 -34.30
C PHE A 369 18.01 17.59 -35.72
N LYS A 370 16.99 16.73 -35.90
CA LYS A 370 16.44 16.46 -37.23
C LYS A 370 15.57 17.58 -37.79
N THR A 371 14.79 18.30 -36.97
CA THR A 371 13.89 19.37 -37.43
C THR A 371 14.56 20.74 -37.55
N ASN A 372 15.69 20.93 -36.87
CA ASN A 372 16.40 22.21 -36.80
C ASN A 372 17.86 22.03 -37.19
N GLN A 373 18.11 21.31 -38.29
CA GLN A 373 19.47 20.93 -38.71
C GLN A 373 20.40 22.15 -38.68
N ASN A 374 19.96 23.32 -39.17
CA ASN A 374 20.75 24.56 -39.29
C ASN A 374 21.04 25.33 -38.00
N ASP A 375 20.50 24.92 -36.86
CA ASP A 375 20.75 25.59 -35.59
C ASP A 375 22.10 25.18 -34.98
N ARG A 376 22.63 26.05 -34.11
CA ARG A 376 23.85 25.78 -33.33
C ARG A 376 23.49 25.05 -32.03
N GLU A 377 24.46 24.34 -31.46
CA GLU A 377 24.34 23.62 -30.18
C GLU A 377 23.60 24.42 -29.09
N GLY A 378 24.01 25.67 -28.85
CA GLY A 378 23.38 26.52 -27.83
C GLY A 378 21.89 26.75 -28.07
N ALA A 379 21.49 27.03 -29.31
CA ALA A 379 20.09 27.23 -29.67
C ALA A 379 19.27 25.94 -29.53
N LEU A 380 19.84 24.80 -29.90
CA LEU A 380 19.21 23.48 -29.73
C LEU A 380 19.08 23.12 -28.24
N SER A 381 20.08 23.44 -27.43
CA SER A 381 20.07 23.23 -25.99
C SER A 381 19.02 24.09 -25.29
N ASP A 382 18.88 25.35 -25.69
CA ASP A 382 17.83 26.25 -25.19
C ASP A 382 16.44 25.74 -25.58
N LYS A 383 16.25 25.33 -26.85
CA LYS A 383 15.00 24.73 -27.31
C LYS A 383 14.66 23.45 -26.55
N ARG A 384 15.63 22.56 -26.32
CA ARG A 384 15.44 21.35 -25.53
C ARG A 384 14.97 21.71 -24.13
N LYS A 385 15.68 22.60 -23.43
CA LYS A 385 15.31 23.06 -22.09
C LYS A 385 13.89 23.63 -22.05
N ASN A 386 13.48 24.37 -23.08
CA ASN A 386 12.12 24.91 -23.18
C ASN A 386 11.03 23.84 -23.39
N ILE A 387 11.37 22.64 -23.88
CA ILE A 387 10.44 21.53 -24.08
C ILE A 387 10.37 20.63 -22.83
N ILE A 388 11.51 20.36 -22.19
CA ILE A 388 11.63 19.34 -21.13
C ILE A 388 11.98 19.89 -19.75
N SER A 389 11.88 21.20 -19.53
CA SER A 389 12.03 21.75 -18.16
C SER A 389 10.95 21.21 -17.22
N ASN A 390 11.28 21.07 -15.93
CA ASN A 390 10.35 20.56 -14.91
C ASN A 390 9.05 21.38 -14.88
N ASP A 391 9.10 22.70 -15.08
CA ASP A 391 7.90 23.55 -15.17
C ASP A 391 6.98 23.17 -16.33
N VAL A 392 7.55 22.76 -17.46
CA VAL A 392 6.81 22.35 -18.67
C VAL A 392 6.28 20.93 -18.51
N LEU A 393 7.08 20.00 -17.99
CA LEU A 393 6.63 18.64 -17.69
C LEU A 393 5.52 18.62 -16.63
N PHE A 394 5.62 19.47 -15.61
CA PHE A 394 4.55 19.70 -14.64
C PHE A 394 3.25 20.13 -15.34
N LYS A 395 3.31 21.13 -16.22
CA LYS A 395 2.12 21.61 -16.95
C LYS A 395 1.51 20.50 -17.78
N TYR A 396 2.32 19.77 -18.55
CA TYR A 396 1.86 18.63 -19.34
C TYR A 396 1.23 17.54 -18.46
N GLY A 397 1.87 17.17 -17.35
CA GLY A 397 1.33 16.22 -16.38
C GLY A 397 -0.03 16.66 -15.81
N CYS A 398 -0.22 17.95 -15.55
CA CYS A 398 -1.46 18.52 -15.02
C CYS A 398 -2.60 18.58 -16.05
N THR A 399 -2.30 18.60 -17.35
CA THR A 399 -3.34 18.47 -18.39
C THR A 399 -3.99 17.07 -18.42
N ARG A 400 -3.36 16.09 -17.75
CA ARG A 400 -3.81 14.71 -17.64
C ARG A 400 -4.29 14.42 -16.21
N PRO A 401 -5.09 13.37 -15.98
CA PRO A 401 -5.53 12.99 -14.64
C PRO A 401 -4.41 12.38 -13.77
N LEU A 402 -3.14 12.40 -14.21
CA LEU A 402 -1.98 11.81 -13.54
C LEU A 402 -1.82 12.24 -12.07
N PRO A 403 -1.98 13.52 -11.68
CA PRO A 403 -1.76 13.93 -10.29
C PRO A 403 -2.59 13.16 -9.27
N GLY A 404 -3.76 12.64 -9.68
CA GLY A 404 -4.63 11.85 -8.80
C GLY A 404 -4.13 10.45 -8.49
N PHE A 405 -3.26 9.88 -9.33
CA PHE A 405 -2.66 8.55 -9.15
C PHE A 405 -1.38 8.57 -8.31
N ILE A 406 -0.73 9.73 -8.17
CA ILE A 406 0.54 9.87 -7.45
C ILE A 406 0.39 9.45 -6.00
N ARG A 407 1.37 8.77 -5.41
CA ARG A 407 1.45 8.44 -3.99
C ARG A 407 2.62 9.24 -3.41
N LYS A 408 2.35 10.17 -2.49
CA LYS A 408 3.39 11.07 -1.95
C LYS A 408 3.57 11.02 -0.43
N ASP A 409 2.54 10.61 0.28
CA ASP A 409 2.48 10.72 1.73
C ASP A 409 2.89 9.40 2.36
N LYS A 410 3.71 9.45 3.42
CA LYS A 410 4.04 8.29 4.24
C LYS A 410 2.79 7.68 4.87
N PHE A 411 2.65 6.36 4.76
CA PHE A 411 1.55 5.65 5.39
C PHE A 411 1.67 5.67 6.92
N ASP A 412 0.66 6.23 7.59
CA ASP A 412 0.47 6.12 9.04
C ASP A 412 -0.70 5.16 9.33
N PRO A 413 -0.44 3.95 9.85
CA PRO A 413 -1.48 2.99 10.17
C PRO A 413 -2.53 3.52 11.15
N LYS A 414 -2.20 4.50 12.00
CA LYS A 414 -3.17 5.09 12.95
C LYS A 414 -4.23 5.93 12.26
N GLN A 415 -3.93 6.44 11.07
CA GLN A 415 -4.84 7.21 10.22
C GLN A 415 -5.47 6.34 9.12
N TRP A 416 -5.30 5.02 9.19
CA TRP A 416 -5.89 4.13 8.19
C TRP A 416 -7.41 4.13 8.30
N ASP A 417 -8.07 4.35 7.17
CA ASP A 417 -9.52 4.38 7.06
C ASP A 417 -10.08 2.95 7.23
N VAL A 418 -10.64 2.67 8.40
CA VAL A 418 -11.25 1.36 8.69
C VAL A 418 -12.58 1.25 7.94
N PRO A 419 -12.76 0.27 7.04
CA PRO A 419 -14.01 0.12 6.29
C PRO A 419 -15.21 -0.12 7.22
N GLY A 420 -16.28 0.63 7.01
CA GLY A 420 -17.48 0.61 7.84
C GLY A 420 -17.40 1.46 9.11
N ASP A 421 -16.27 2.12 9.39
CA ASP A 421 -16.16 3.08 10.48
C ASP A 421 -16.67 4.47 10.08
N LYS A 422 -17.92 4.77 10.48
CA LYS A 422 -18.55 6.07 10.22
C LYS A 422 -17.98 7.23 11.05
N SER A 423 -17.16 6.96 12.07
CA SER A 423 -16.66 8.00 13.00
C SER A 423 -15.61 8.93 12.40
N ASN A 424 -14.87 8.45 11.41
CA ASN A 424 -13.86 9.22 10.68
C ASN A 424 -14.33 9.60 9.26
N SER A 425 -15.61 9.42 8.93
CA SER A 425 -16.15 9.60 7.58
C SER A 425 -16.18 11.07 7.12
N ILE A 426 -15.00 11.58 6.75
CA ILE A 426 -14.80 12.63 5.76
C ILE A 426 -14.47 11.95 4.41
N LEU A 427 -15.21 10.92 4.04
CA LEU A 427 -15.12 10.32 2.71
C LEU A 427 -16.28 10.83 1.88
N LEU A 428 -16.16 12.07 1.39
CA LEU A 428 -16.94 12.54 0.25
C LEU A 428 -16.34 11.90 -1.02
N LEU A 429 -16.43 10.57 -1.14
CA LEU A 429 -16.04 9.87 -2.35
C LEU A 429 -16.94 10.34 -3.48
N LYS A 430 -16.37 11.16 -4.36
CA LYS A 430 -17.03 11.61 -5.59
C LYS A 430 -16.43 10.85 -6.75
N GLN A 431 -17.27 10.25 -7.59
CA GLN A 431 -16.82 9.67 -8.85
C GLN A 431 -16.27 10.80 -9.73
N LYS A 432 -15.07 10.65 -10.29
CA LYS A 432 -14.44 11.69 -11.12
C LYS A 432 -14.06 11.22 -12.51
N LEU A 433 -13.58 9.99 -12.64
CA LEU A 433 -13.12 9.45 -13.92
C LEU A 433 -13.89 8.16 -14.23
N ASP A 434 -14.53 8.16 -15.39
CA ASP A 434 -15.19 7.02 -16.00
C ASP A 434 -14.70 6.95 -17.45
N SER A 435 -13.60 6.22 -17.69
CA SER A 435 -13.19 5.84 -19.04
C SER A 435 -13.77 4.46 -19.36
N SER A 436 -13.68 4.02 -20.62
CA SER A 436 -14.10 2.69 -21.05
C SER A 436 -13.53 1.56 -20.17
N ARG A 437 -12.35 1.77 -19.58
CA ARG A 437 -11.66 0.76 -18.77
C ARG A 437 -11.27 1.24 -17.37
N THR A 438 -11.58 2.45 -16.92
CA THR A 438 -11.09 2.94 -15.63
C THR A 438 -12.14 3.72 -14.88
N ARG A 439 -12.44 3.26 -13.66
CA ARG A 439 -13.32 3.95 -12.74
C ARG A 439 -12.62 4.19 -11.41
N VAL A 440 -12.48 5.47 -11.04
CA VAL A 440 -11.86 5.89 -9.77
C VAL A 440 -12.69 6.93 -9.03
N TYR A 441 -12.59 6.90 -7.71
CA TYR A 441 -13.23 7.83 -6.79
C TYR A 441 -12.21 8.79 -6.19
N VAL A 442 -12.65 9.97 -5.77
CA VAL A 442 -11.78 10.96 -5.10
C VAL A 442 -11.96 10.87 -3.58
N ARG A 443 -10.90 10.48 -2.86
CA ARG A 443 -10.87 10.44 -1.38
C ARG A 443 -10.83 11.84 -0.77
N LYS A 444 -9.87 12.62 -1.22
CA LYS A 444 -9.57 13.96 -0.72
C LYS A 444 -8.82 14.76 -1.77
N THR A 445 -8.77 16.07 -1.59
CA THR A 445 -7.84 16.95 -2.31
C THR A 445 -6.62 17.23 -1.45
N ARG A 446 -5.44 17.28 -2.07
CA ARG A 446 -4.17 17.55 -1.40
C ARG A 446 -3.24 18.36 -2.29
N GLU A 447 -2.32 19.06 -1.67
CA GLU A 447 -1.30 19.80 -2.40
C GLU A 447 -0.17 18.88 -2.85
N ILE A 448 0.24 19.00 -4.11
CA ILE A 448 1.37 18.25 -4.68
C ILE A 448 2.39 19.27 -5.20
N ASP A 449 3.65 19.08 -4.82
CA ASP A 449 4.75 19.93 -5.27
C ASP A 449 4.99 19.78 -6.78
N LEU A 450 5.37 20.87 -7.43
CA LEU A 450 5.61 20.92 -8.88
C LEU A 450 6.58 19.82 -9.35
N GLY A 451 7.67 19.64 -8.59
CA GLY A 451 8.71 18.65 -8.89
C GLY A 451 8.16 17.23 -8.96
N ILE A 452 7.30 16.83 -8.02
CA ILE A 452 6.80 15.45 -7.94
C ILE A 452 6.04 15.04 -9.21
N ILE A 453 5.25 15.95 -9.80
CA ILE A 453 4.51 15.63 -11.02
C ILE A 453 5.44 15.50 -12.22
N ALA A 454 6.46 16.36 -12.32
CA ALA A 454 7.48 16.24 -13.36
C ALA A 454 8.28 14.94 -13.21
N ASP A 455 8.75 14.64 -12.00
CA ASP A 455 9.48 13.41 -11.68
C ASP A 455 8.64 12.16 -12.04
N VAL A 456 7.33 12.17 -11.78
CA VAL A 456 6.43 11.06 -12.13
C VAL A 456 6.25 10.92 -13.65
N VAL A 457 6.18 12.03 -14.40
CA VAL A 457 6.14 11.97 -15.88
C VAL A 457 7.41 11.31 -16.41
N GLU A 458 8.58 11.72 -15.92
CA GLU A 458 9.86 11.11 -16.27
C GLU A 458 9.92 9.65 -15.82
N ALA A 459 9.50 9.34 -14.61
CA ALA A 459 9.49 7.98 -14.09
C ALA A 459 8.57 7.03 -14.87
N LEU A 460 7.44 7.51 -15.38
CA LEU A 460 6.57 6.71 -16.26
C LEU A 460 7.25 6.43 -17.61
N ILE A 461 7.99 7.40 -18.17
CA ILE A 461 8.83 7.16 -19.35
C ILE A 461 9.90 6.11 -19.03
N GLY A 462 10.60 6.28 -17.90
CA GLY A 462 11.62 5.34 -17.44
C GLY A 462 11.05 3.94 -17.17
N ALA A 463 9.79 3.82 -16.75
CA ALA A 463 9.13 2.54 -16.54
C ALA A 463 9.02 1.76 -17.86
N PHE A 464 8.55 2.40 -18.95
CA PHE A 464 8.47 1.78 -20.28
C PHE A 464 9.85 1.42 -20.83
N ILE A 465 10.85 2.30 -20.65
CA ILE A 465 12.22 2.04 -21.10
C ILE A 465 12.86 0.89 -20.31
N SER A 466 12.54 0.77 -19.01
CA SER A 466 13.05 -0.33 -18.18
C SER A 466 12.53 -1.71 -18.59
N THR A 467 11.45 -1.76 -19.38
CA THR A 467 10.87 -2.98 -19.96
C THR A 467 11.16 -3.12 -21.46
N GLU A 468 12.14 -2.37 -21.98
CA GLU A 468 12.54 -2.38 -23.40
C GLU A 468 11.40 -2.02 -24.37
N ASP A 469 10.40 -1.26 -23.91
CA ASP A 469 9.27 -0.84 -24.73
C ASP A 469 9.39 0.63 -25.17
N GLU A 470 10.30 0.85 -26.11
CA GLU A 470 10.55 2.18 -26.69
C GLU A 470 9.29 2.76 -27.38
N LYS A 471 8.48 1.90 -28.02
CA LYS A 471 7.26 2.32 -28.71
C LYS A 471 6.22 2.86 -27.74
N ALA A 472 6.03 2.21 -26.59
CA ALA A 472 5.17 2.72 -25.55
C ALA A 472 5.69 4.01 -24.94
N ALA A 473 7.00 4.11 -24.69
CA ALA A 473 7.61 5.33 -24.18
C ALA A 473 7.34 6.52 -25.13
N LEU A 474 7.54 6.34 -26.43
CA LEU A 474 7.23 7.35 -27.44
C LEU A 474 5.74 7.69 -27.48
N SER A 475 4.87 6.69 -27.42
CA SER A 475 3.42 6.90 -27.40
C SER A 475 2.99 7.69 -26.17
N PHE A 476 3.58 7.43 -25.01
CA PHE A 476 3.35 8.17 -23.77
C PHE A 476 3.85 9.62 -23.87
N ILE A 477 5.05 9.85 -24.41
CA ILE A 477 5.62 11.20 -24.61
C ILE A 477 4.73 12.02 -25.56
N ASN A 478 4.26 11.43 -26.65
CA ASN A 478 3.30 12.08 -27.55
C ASN A 478 1.95 12.32 -26.85
N TRP A 479 1.47 11.35 -26.07
CA TRP A 479 0.23 11.49 -25.30
C TRP A 479 0.32 12.59 -24.23
N ILE A 480 1.47 12.81 -23.59
CA ILE A 480 1.61 13.92 -22.64
C ILE A 480 1.62 15.29 -23.33
N GLY A 481 1.96 15.33 -24.63
CA GLY A 481 1.93 16.53 -25.48
C GLY A 481 3.28 16.96 -26.03
N ILE A 482 4.30 16.10 -25.98
CA ILE A 482 5.63 16.35 -26.55
C ILE A 482 5.73 15.56 -27.85
N ASN A 483 5.75 16.26 -28.99
CA ASN A 483 5.77 15.62 -30.30
C ASN A 483 7.16 15.08 -30.65
N VAL A 484 7.32 13.76 -30.59
CA VAL A 484 8.55 13.05 -30.93
C VAL A 484 8.29 11.82 -31.79
N ASP A 485 9.23 11.49 -32.66
CA ASP A 485 9.22 10.26 -33.44
C ASP A 485 10.63 9.72 -33.66
N THR A 486 10.74 8.42 -33.96
CA THR A 486 12.01 7.73 -34.24
C THR A 486 12.38 7.71 -35.73
N ASN A 487 11.69 8.47 -36.57
CA ASN A 487 12.04 8.50 -37.98
C ASN A 487 13.41 9.13 -38.14
N ILE A 488 14.30 8.37 -38.77
CA ILE A 488 15.60 8.86 -39.18
C ILE A 488 15.36 9.73 -40.41
N MET A 489 15.40 11.06 -40.24
CA MET A 489 15.51 11.94 -41.40
C MET A 489 16.95 11.91 -41.90
N PRO A 490 17.17 11.62 -43.19
CA PRO A 490 18.49 11.80 -43.78
C PRO A 490 18.90 13.28 -43.64
N TYR A 491 20.17 13.52 -43.34
CA TYR A 491 20.73 14.87 -43.37
C TYR A 491 20.40 15.51 -44.72
N GLU A 492 19.94 16.75 -44.73
CA GLU A 492 19.68 17.45 -45.98
C GLU A 492 20.99 17.59 -46.78
N ASN A 493 20.90 17.28 -48.09
CA ASN A 493 22.03 17.31 -49.02
C ASN A 493 22.73 18.68 -49.09
N GLU A 494 22.11 19.77 -48.63
CA GLU A 494 22.66 21.13 -48.68
C GLU A 494 23.94 21.31 -47.85
N ARG A 495 24.16 20.51 -46.80
CA ARG A 495 25.41 20.51 -46.02
C ARG A 495 26.56 19.78 -46.70
N HIS A 496 26.23 18.87 -47.61
CA HIS A 496 27.15 17.97 -48.29
C HIS A 496 27.79 18.58 -49.55
N ILE A 497 27.21 19.67 -50.08
CA ILE A 497 27.53 20.22 -51.41
C ILE A 497 28.99 20.74 -51.51
N SER A 498 29.67 21.00 -50.38
CA SER A 498 30.98 21.67 -50.38
C SER A 498 32.22 20.76 -50.34
N ILE A 499 32.07 19.44 -50.12
CA ILE A 499 33.23 18.55 -49.86
C ILE A 499 33.43 17.56 -51.01
N ILE A 500 34.50 17.75 -51.79
CA ILE A 500 34.80 16.94 -52.99
C ILE A 500 35.45 15.59 -52.62
N ALA A 501 35.94 15.39 -51.39
CA ALA A 501 36.44 14.09 -50.89
C ALA A 501 36.48 14.04 -49.33
N PRO A 502 35.39 13.63 -48.66
CA PRO A 502 35.29 13.65 -47.19
C PRO A 502 36.33 12.74 -46.51
N GLU A 503 36.66 11.63 -47.16
CA GLU A 503 37.57 10.60 -46.64
C GLU A 503 39.05 11.03 -46.60
N GLU A 504 39.40 12.13 -47.28
CA GLU A 504 40.75 12.68 -47.35
C GLU A 504 40.97 13.83 -46.34
N LEU A 505 39.89 14.46 -45.84
CA LEU A 505 39.95 15.60 -44.90
C LEU A 505 40.27 15.17 -43.47
N VAL A 506 39.74 14.02 -43.08
CA VAL A 506 40.01 13.36 -41.81
C VAL A 506 40.73 12.06 -42.15
N LYS A 507 41.60 11.54 -41.29
CA LYS A 507 42.26 10.23 -41.49
C LYS A 507 41.25 9.06 -41.41
N ALA A 508 40.12 9.17 -42.10
CA ALA A 508 39.00 8.26 -42.11
C ALA A 508 39.41 6.86 -42.54
N LYS A 509 40.32 6.74 -43.52
CA LYS A 509 40.90 5.45 -43.94
C LYS A 509 41.67 4.74 -42.80
N LEU A 510 42.39 5.50 -41.97
CA LEU A 510 43.09 4.96 -40.80
C LEU A 510 42.11 4.54 -39.69
N LEU A 511 41.04 5.30 -39.48
CA LEU A 511 40.00 4.97 -38.53
C LEU A 511 39.21 3.72 -38.95
N LYS A 512 38.81 3.63 -40.23
CA LYS A 512 38.17 2.44 -40.81
C LYS A 512 39.00 1.17 -40.56
N SER A 513 40.32 1.23 -40.78
CA SER A 513 41.20 0.08 -40.57
C SER A 513 41.44 -0.28 -39.10
N ARG A 514 41.43 0.71 -38.19
CA ARG A 514 41.61 0.48 -36.75
C ARG A 514 40.34 0.03 -36.04
N LEU A 515 39.18 0.55 -36.44
CA LEU A 515 37.89 0.21 -35.86
C LEU A 515 37.26 -1.04 -36.48
N ASN A 516 37.79 -1.50 -37.62
CA ASN A 516 37.21 -2.58 -38.43
C ASN A 516 35.71 -2.34 -38.73
N TYR A 517 35.36 -1.07 -38.99
CA TYR A 517 33.99 -0.62 -39.26
C TYR A 517 33.96 0.23 -40.53
N SER A 518 33.02 -0.08 -41.43
CA SER A 518 32.81 0.69 -42.66
C SER A 518 31.65 1.67 -42.47
N PHE A 519 31.97 2.96 -42.44
CA PHE A 519 30.98 4.03 -42.34
C PHE A 519 30.19 4.14 -43.65
N LYS A 520 28.86 4.11 -43.54
CA LYS A 520 27.94 4.30 -44.69
C LYS A 520 27.94 5.75 -45.18
N ASP A 521 28.08 6.69 -44.25
CA ASP A 521 28.15 8.12 -44.53
C ASP A 521 29.48 8.70 -43.99
N PRO A 522 30.45 8.96 -44.87
CA PRO A 522 31.73 9.55 -44.50
C PRO A 522 31.63 10.99 -43.96
N TYR A 523 30.55 11.72 -44.23
CA TYR A 523 30.41 13.11 -43.81
C TYR A 523 30.10 13.23 -42.33
N LEU A 524 29.26 12.34 -41.79
CA LEU A 524 29.03 12.25 -40.34
C LEU A 524 30.34 12.00 -39.57
N LEU A 525 31.25 11.21 -40.14
CA LEU A 525 32.57 10.96 -39.56
C LEU A 525 33.45 12.22 -39.58
N VAL A 526 33.41 12.99 -40.68
CA VAL A 526 34.15 14.25 -40.78
C VAL A 526 33.62 15.27 -39.77
N GLU A 527 32.30 15.39 -39.64
CA GLU A 527 31.65 16.29 -38.68
C GLU A 527 32.00 15.92 -37.24
N ALA A 528 31.89 14.64 -36.87
CA ALA A 528 32.20 14.12 -35.54
C ALA A 528 33.67 14.33 -35.11
N LEU A 529 34.58 14.51 -36.06
CA LEU A 529 36.02 14.67 -35.80
C LEU A 529 36.53 16.10 -36.02
N THR A 530 35.65 17.03 -36.41
CA THR A 530 36.01 18.43 -36.63
C THR A 530 35.64 19.27 -35.42
N HIS A 531 36.64 19.89 -34.78
CA HIS A 531 36.44 20.88 -33.71
C HIS A 531 36.14 22.27 -34.30
N SER A 532 35.41 23.13 -33.58
CA SER A 532 34.98 24.45 -34.07
C SER A 532 36.13 25.39 -34.41
N SER A 533 37.28 25.28 -33.73
CA SER A 533 38.52 25.98 -34.07
C SER A 533 39.17 25.54 -35.39
N GLY A 534 38.77 24.38 -35.93
CA GLY A 534 39.32 23.78 -37.15
C GLY A 534 38.42 23.92 -38.38
N LYS A 535 37.34 24.72 -38.31
CA LYS A 535 36.42 24.92 -39.45
C LYS A 535 37.16 25.51 -40.65
N ARG A 536 37.04 24.83 -41.80
CA ARG A 536 37.58 25.27 -43.10
C ARG A 536 36.42 25.77 -43.97
N PRO A 537 36.68 26.56 -45.03
CA PRO A 537 35.63 26.94 -45.98
C PRO A 537 34.85 25.74 -46.54
N GLU A 538 35.53 24.60 -46.67
CA GLU A 538 35.00 23.30 -47.13
C GLU A 538 34.19 22.55 -46.05
N ILE A 539 34.50 22.75 -44.76
CA ILE A 539 33.87 22.03 -43.63
C ILE A 539 33.12 23.04 -42.74
N ARG A 540 31.81 23.15 -42.96
CA ARG A 540 30.96 24.11 -42.24
C ARG A 540 30.39 23.58 -40.92
N THR A 541 30.42 22.26 -40.72
CA THR A 541 29.88 21.58 -39.53
C THR A 541 31.00 21.08 -38.59
N CYS A 542 30.65 20.78 -37.35
CA CYS A 542 31.57 20.32 -36.31
C CYS A 542 30.83 19.45 -35.29
N TYR A 543 31.58 18.74 -34.44
CA TYR A 543 31.01 17.76 -33.52
C TYR A 543 30.05 18.36 -32.49
N GLU A 544 30.10 19.67 -32.22
CA GLU A 544 29.31 20.36 -31.18
C GLU A 544 27.80 20.05 -31.23
N VAL A 545 27.24 19.80 -32.42
CA VAL A 545 25.81 19.48 -32.59
C VAL A 545 25.53 17.97 -32.48
N LEU A 546 26.57 17.13 -32.61
CA LEU A 546 26.53 15.67 -32.46
C LEU A 546 26.84 15.19 -31.03
N SER A 547 27.61 15.98 -30.26
CA SER A 547 27.90 15.75 -28.84
C SER A 547 26.73 16.13 -27.96
#